data_AF-A0A962Z7Y6-F1
#
_entry.id   AF-A0A962Z7Y6-F1
#
_cell.length_a   1.000
_cell.length_b   1.000
_cell.length_c   1.000
_cell.angle_alpha   90.00
_cell.angle_beta   90.00
_cell.angle_gamma   90.00
#
_symmetry.space_group_name_H-M   'P 1'
#
loop_
_entity.id
_entity.type
_entity.pdbx_description
1 polymer ?
#
loop_
_entity_poly.entity_id
_entity_poly.type
_entity_poly.pdbx_seq_one_letter_code
_entity_poly.pdbx_strand_id
1 'polypeptide(L)'
;MCGFAGFLQPSTAIDHDRSMRIVRAMAAPIDHRGPDSEGALVDAGRGLALAFRRLAIMDLSEAGHQPMVSRTGRLTIVFNGEIYNSAELRERVEAKGIALRGHSDTEAMVEHMALFGIEKTIGDLVGMFAIAVFDRDDGRLVLVRDRLGIKPLYWAKSGNGILFASQPKCFLAHPDFRPEADERAIAQFLRYGYVPAPFSIYRGVAKLEPGHMLVIDADGRITDRSWWDLAAIAEEGALDPLAIGDGEALERYSALLDEAVGMRMVADVPLGAFLSGGIDSSLTVARMQKLSGRPVKTFTIGFSDPRFDESHQALRIAELLGTEHHPLTLDPADAMALVPKLPDWFDEPFADSSQLPTLLVSRLAREHVTVSLSGDGGDELFAGYTRYADVMRLQRRLRVLPGTARNWLSGSADRFSRRTGAIESLGRAVGTELRLDERAQRLAMAAGTSSAMLMRDILSHWRDPDRLFPGIEEPVGEAWRHTTAL
;
A
#
# COMPACT_ATOMS: atom_id res chain seq x y z
N MET A 1 -12.99 0.00 5.15
CA MET A 1 -11.94 1.02 5.44
C MET A 1 -12.45 2.33 4.90
N CYS A 2 -12.26 3.49 5.54
CA CYS A 2 -12.74 4.76 5.00
C CYS A 2 -12.26 5.09 3.55
N GLY A 3 -12.84 6.14 2.98
CA GLY A 3 -12.40 6.71 1.72
C GLY A 3 -12.79 8.17 1.60
N PHE A 4 -12.03 8.94 0.83
CA PHE A 4 -12.33 10.35 0.58
C PHE A 4 -12.13 10.73 -0.87
N ALA A 5 -12.75 11.84 -1.24
CA ALA A 5 -12.56 12.51 -2.50
C ALA A 5 -12.64 14.03 -2.28
N GLY A 6 -11.89 14.79 -3.06
CA GLY A 6 -11.91 16.23 -2.97
C GLY A 6 -11.25 16.90 -4.15
N PHE A 7 -11.43 18.22 -4.19
CA PHE A 7 -10.75 19.06 -5.16
C PHE A 7 -10.47 20.45 -4.58
N LEU A 8 -9.40 21.06 -5.10
CA LEU A 8 -9.04 22.45 -4.87
C LEU A 8 -9.02 23.17 -6.22
N GLN A 9 -9.79 24.24 -6.35
CA GLN A 9 -9.86 25.07 -7.55
C GLN A 9 -9.69 26.55 -7.19
N PRO A 10 -9.43 27.45 -8.16
CA PRO A 10 -9.48 28.87 -7.89
C PRO A 10 -10.85 29.26 -7.31
N SER A 11 -10.88 30.10 -6.28
CA SER A 11 -12.13 30.49 -5.61
C SER A 11 -13.13 31.19 -6.54
N THR A 12 -12.65 31.78 -7.64
CA THR A 12 -13.51 32.37 -8.69
C THR A 12 -14.26 31.33 -9.53
N ALA A 13 -13.83 30.06 -9.51
CA ALA A 13 -14.41 28.97 -10.28
C ALA A 13 -15.39 28.11 -9.48
N ILE A 14 -15.48 28.32 -8.16
CA ILE A 14 -16.28 27.49 -7.27
C ILE A 14 -17.65 28.12 -6.99
N ASP A 15 -18.70 27.34 -7.18
CA ASP A 15 -20.05 27.62 -6.68
C ASP A 15 -20.37 26.59 -5.58
N HIS A 16 -20.90 27.03 -4.45
CA HIS A 16 -21.10 26.16 -3.28
C HIS A 16 -21.96 24.94 -3.63
N ASP A 17 -23.14 25.16 -4.20
CA ASP A 17 -24.12 24.10 -4.43
C ASP A 17 -23.69 23.15 -5.54
N ARG A 18 -23.10 23.69 -6.63
CA ARG A 18 -22.51 22.89 -7.69
C ARG A 18 -21.38 22.03 -7.15
N SER A 19 -20.48 22.59 -6.34
CA SER A 19 -19.32 21.88 -5.82
C SER A 19 -19.71 20.82 -4.81
N MET A 20 -20.73 21.09 -3.99
CA MET A 20 -21.32 20.12 -3.08
C MET A 20 -21.87 18.90 -3.85
N ARG A 21 -22.58 19.13 -4.97
CA ARG A 21 -23.06 18.04 -5.83
C ARG A 21 -21.91 17.25 -6.46
N ILE A 22 -20.89 17.93 -6.97
CA ILE A 22 -19.73 17.28 -7.61
C ILE A 22 -19.00 16.41 -6.58
N VAL A 23 -18.63 16.96 -5.42
CA VAL A 23 -17.80 16.23 -4.46
C VAL A 23 -18.53 15.02 -3.85
N ARG A 24 -19.84 15.12 -3.64
CA ARG A 24 -20.67 13.97 -3.24
C ARG A 24 -20.71 12.90 -4.34
N ALA A 25 -20.86 13.30 -5.60
CA ALA A 25 -20.81 12.37 -6.73
C ALA A 25 -19.43 11.69 -6.86
N MET A 26 -18.34 12.40 -6.53
CA MET A 26 -17.00 11.81 -6.49
C MET A 26 -16.85 10.77 -5.38
N ALA A 27 -17.52 10.93 -4.24
CA ALA A 27 -17.46 9.99 -3.11
C ALA A 27 -18.48 8.83 -3.21
N ALA A 28 -19.47 8.90 -4.10
CA ALA A 28 -20.50 7.86 -4.21
C ALA A 28 -19.96 6.47 -4.63
N PRO A 29 -19.02 6.35 -5.60
CA PRO A 29 -18.49 5.05 -6.03
C PRO A 29 -17.71 4.28 -4.95
N ILE A 30 -17.30 4.99 -3.89
CA ILE A 30 -16.46 4.44 -2.81
C ILE A 30 -17.25 4.18 -1.53
N ASP A 31 -18.58 4.13 -1.60
CA ASP A 31 -19.45 3.81 -0.46
C ASP A 31 -19.11 2.48 0.23
N HIS A 32 -18.76 1.46 -0.56
CA HIS A 32 -18.32 0.14 -0.07
C HIS A 32 -17.13 0.19 0.90
N ARG A 33 -16.33 1.27 0.84
CA ARG A 33 -15.21 1.51 1.74
C ARG A 33 -15.72 1.91 3.13
N GLY A 34 -16.60 2.91 3.16
CA GLY A 34 -17.14 3.51 4.39
C GLY A 34 -18.67 3.56 4.40
N PRO A 35 -19.33 2.46 4.77
CA PRO A 35 -20.79 2.33 4.72
C PRO A 35 -21.51 2.92 5.94
N ASP A 36 -20.80 3.34 6.98
CA ASP A 36 -21.43 3.70 8.27
C ASP A 36 -21.90 5.16 8.31
N SER A 37 -21.16 6.08 7.68
CA SER A 37 -21.60 7.46 7.49
C SER A 37 -20.94 8.16 6.31
N GLU A 38 -21.54 9.27 5.88
CA GLU A 38 -21.01 10.14 4.84
C GLU A 38 -20.91 11.59 5.34
N GLY A 39 -19.94 12.34 4.82
CA GLY A 39 -19.78 13.76 5.13
C GLY A 39 -19.26 14.53 3.91
N ALA A 40 -19.60 15.81 3.83
CA ALA A 40 -19.09 16.70 2.79
C ALA A 40 -19.00 18.14 3.29
N LEU A 41 -17.98 18.85 2.84
CA LEU A 41 -17.72 20.25 3.18
C LEU A 41 -17.27 21.00 1.94
N VAL A 42 -17.80 22.19 1.72
CA VAL A 42 -17.36 23.11 0.67
C VAL A 42 -17.01 24.45 1.30
N ASP A 43 -15.78 24.89 1.08
CA ASP A 43 -15.30 26.22 1.43
C ASP A 43 -15.12 27.03 0.14
N ALA A 44 -16.22 27.62 -0.32
CA ALA A 44 -16.26 28.35 -1.58
C ALA A 44 -15.29 29.56 -1.60
N GLY A 45 -15.07 30.20 -0.45
CA GLY A 45 -14.13 31.32 -0.35
C GLY A 45 -12.67 30.91 -0.59
N ARG A 46 -12.36 29.62 -0.44
CA ARG A 46 -11.01 29.05 -0.64
C ARG A 46 -10.93 28.05 -1.79
N GLY A 47 -12.04 27.76 -2.46
CA GLY A 47 -12.04 26.83 -3.60
C GLY A 47 -11.87 25.36 -3.22
N LEU A 48 -12.14 25.00 -1.96
CA LEU A 48 -11.99 23.63 -1.44
C LEU A 48 -13.35 22.91 -1.41
N ALA A 49 -13.39 21.68 -1.89
CA ALA A 49 -14.48 20.75 -1.65
C ALA A 49 -13.93 19.40 -1.20
N LEU A 50 -14.54 18.85 -0.15
CA LEU A 50 -14.17 17.56 0.45
C LEU A 50 -15.41 16.70 0.66
N ALA A 51 -15.27 15.40 0.45
CA ALA A 51 -16.25 14.40 0.84
C ALA A 51 -15.56 13.16 1.44
N PHE A 52 -16.27 12.50 2.33
CA PHE A 52 -15.78 11.38 3.12
C PHE A 52 -16.83 10.27 3.22
N ARG A 53 -16.36 9.02 3.15
CA ARG A 53 -17.10 7.78 3.44
C ARG A 53 -16.43 7.11 4.63
N ARG A 54 -17.19 6.91 5.70
CA ARG A 54 -16.68 6.45 6.99
C ARG A 54 -16.99 4.99 7.24
N LEU A 55 -15.97 4.22 7.60
CA LEU A 55 -16.10 3.01 8.38
C LEU A 55 -15.69 3.37 9.81
N ALA A 56 -16.62 3.35 10.75
CA ALA A 56 -16.36 3.76 12.12
C ALA A 56 -15.63 2.65 12.89
N ILE A 57 -14.34 2.87 13.20
CA ILE A 57 -13.49 1.92 13.94
C ILE A 57 -13.11 2.50 15.31
N MET A 58 -12.65 3.75 15.32
CA MET A 58 -12.36 4.54 16.52
C MET A 58 -13.38 5.67 16.66
N ASP A 59 -13.94 5.81 17.85
CA ASP A 59 -14.97 6.79 18.24
C ASP A 59 -16.22 6.72 17.37
N LEU A 60 -17.11 5.77 17.67
CA LEU A 60 -18.31 5.50 16.86
C LEU A 60 -19.36 6.63 16.86
N SER A 61 -19.10 7.72 17.59
CA SER A 61 -19.99 8.87 17.68
C SER A 61 -19.79 9.87 16.53
N GLU A 62 -20.60 10.93 16.53
CA GLU A 62 -20.44 12.10 15.66
C GLU A 62 -19.11 12.81 15.86
N ALA A 63 -18.44 12.64 17.01
CA ALA A 63 -17.14 13.29 17.27
C ALA A 63 -16.02 12.79 16.34
N GLY A 64 -16.16 11.58 15.78
CA GLY A 64 -15.26 11.06 14.75
C GLY A 64 -15.68 11.35 13.30
N HIS A 65 -16.67 12.23 13.08
CA HIS A 65 -17.10 12.59 11.72
C HIS A 65 -16.09 13.44 10.96
N GLN A 66 -16.03 13.19 9.65
CA GLN A 66 -15.16 13.89 8.72
C GLN A 66 -15.97 14.36 7.49
N PRO A 67 -15.57 15.44 6.78
CA PRO A 67 -14.40 16.28 7.00
C PRO A 67 -14.38 16.96 8.38
N MET A 68 -13.24 16.90 9.06
CA MET A 68 -13.10 17.43 10.42
C MET A 68 -12.41 18.78 10.38
N VAL A 69 -12.96 19.75 11.12
CA VAL A 69 -12.37 21.09 11.26
C VAL A 69 -11.72 21.18 12.64
N SER A 70 -10.52 21.77 12.71
CA SER A 70 -9.85 22.05 13.98
C SER A 70 -10.66 23.05 14.81
N ARG A 71 -10.43 23.07 16.12
CA ARG A 71 -11.13 23.93 17.08
C ARG A 71 -11.04 25.41 16.74
N THR A 72 -9.92 25.83 16.12
CA THR A 72 -9.69 27.21 15.69
C THR A 72 -10.35 27.56 14.35
N GLY A 73 -10.86 26.57 13.60
CA GLY A 73 -11.35 26.76 12.23
C GLY A 73 -10.26 26.87 11.18
N ARG A 74 -8.97 26.78 11.57
CA ARG A 74 -7.82 26.94 10.66
C ARG A 74 -7.64 25.73 9.74
N LEU A 75 -7.67 24.53 10.29
CA LEU A 75 -7.38 23.32 9.53
C LEU A 75 -8.67 22.55 9.23
N THR A 76 -8.80 22.06 8.00
CA THR A 76 -9.84 21.09 7.63
C THR A 76 -9.18 19.83 7.09
N ILE A 77 -9.55 18.66 7.60
CA ILE A 77 -8.92 17.38 7.28
C ILE A 77 -9.94 16.34 6.80
N VAL A 78 -9.51 15.53 5.83
CA VAL A 78 -10.03 14.17 5.59
C VAL A 78 -8.89 13.17 5.68
N PHE A 79 -9.19 12.01 6.25
CA PHE A 79 -8.20 11.03 6.69
C PHE A 79 -8.78 9.62 6.54
N ASN A 80 -8.14 8.81 5.71
CA ASN A 80 -8.38 7.37 5.64
C ASN A 80 -7.16 6.65 6.23
N GLY A 81 -7.30 6.10 7.42
CA GLY A 81 -6.19 5.50 8.13
C GLY A 81 -6.53 5.10 9.56
N GLU A 82 -5.49 4.73 10.31
CA GLU A 82 -5.49 4.60 11.77
C GLU A 82 -4.17 5.19 12.29
N ILE A 83 -4.23 6.07 13.28
CA ILE A 83 -3.06 6.59 14.00
C ILE A 83 -2.91 5.84 15.32
N TYR A 84 -2.01 4.86 15.33
CA TYR A 84 -1.79 3.94 16.45
C TYR A 84 -1.23 4.63 17.70
N ASN A 85 -0.48 5.71 17.55
CA ASN A 85 0.01 6.53 18.66
C ASN A 85 -0.89 7.74 18.96
N SER A 86 -2.18 7.68 18.61
CA SER A 86 -3.13 8.80 18.83
C SER A 86 -3.30 9.17 20.31
N ALA A 87 -3.16 8.22 21.24
CA ALA A 87 -3.17 8.49 22.67
C ALA A 87 -2.04 9.46 23.09
N GLU A 88 -0.83 9.29 22.54
CA GLU A 88 0.31 10.18 22.81
C GLU A 88 0.07 11.58 22.23
N LEU A 89 -0.50 11.66 21.03
CA LEU A 89 -0.85 12.95 20.41
C LEU A 89 -1.89 13.69 21.26
N ARG A 90 -2.90 12.95 21.75
CA ARG A 90 -3.94 13.48 22.64
C ARG A 90 -3.32 14.07 23.92
N GLU A 91 -2.45 13.32 24.60
CA GLU A 91 -1.79 13.81 25.82
C GLU A 91 -1.04 15.13 25.57
N ARG A 92 -0.33 15.24 24.44
CA ARG A 92 0.38 16.47 24.05
C ARG A 92 -0.55 17.65 23.79
N VAL A 93 -1.73 17.40 23.20
CA VAL A 93 -2.77 18.42 22.95
C VAL A 93 -3.43 18.86 24.26
N GLU A 94 -3.81 17.90 25.11
CA GLU A 94 -4.45 18.18 26.41
C GLU A 94 -3.50 18.92 27.37
N ALA A 95 -2.19 18.64 27.30
CA ALA A 95 -1.16 19.39 28.03
C ALA A 95 -1.07 20.89 27.61
N LYS A 96 -1.64 21.27 26.46
CA LYS A 96 -1.81 22.67 26.04
C LYS A 96 -3.14 23.28 26.49
N GLY A 97 -3.91 22.57 27.30
CA GLY A 97 -5.20 23.02 27.82
C GLY A 97 -6.35 22.91 26.83
N ILE A 98 -6.21 22.08 25.78
CA ILE A 98 -7.26 21.83 24.79
C ILE A 98 -7.95 20.51 25.13
N ALA A 99 -9.25 20.60 25.45
CA ALA A 99 -10.10 19.44 25.60
C ALA A 99 -10.60 18.96 24.22
N LEU A 100 -10.36 17.69 23.91
CA LEU A 100 -10.90 17.04 22.71
C LEU A 100 -12.38 16.70 22.90
N ARG A 101 -13.16 16.75 21.82
CA ARG A 101 -14.61 16.46 21.79
C ARG A 101 -14.90 14.98 21.99
N GLY A 102 -14.06 14.12 21.44
CA GLY A 102 -14.19 12.67 21.51
C GLY A 102 -12.83 12.01 21.68
N HIS A 103 -12.70 10.78 21.17
CA HIS A 103 -11.47 10.00 21.20
C HIS A 103 -11.05 9.49 19.82
N SER A 104 -11.61 10.08 18.76
CA SER A 104 -11.13 9.84 17.40
C SER A 104 -9.68 10.26 17.26
N ASP A 105 -8.89 9.39 16.64
CA ASP A 105 -7.52 9.66 16.22
C ASP A 105 -7.40 10.88 15.28
N THR A 106 -8.43 11.11 14.47
CA THR A 106 -8.54 12.26 13.57
C THR A 106 -8.53 13.59 14.34
N GLU A 107 -9.23 13.64 15.47
CA GLU A 107 -9.30 14.86 16.28
C GLU A 107 -7.96 15.14 16.97
N ALA A 108 -7.36 14.11 17.58
CA ALA A 108 -6.03 14.24 18.18
C ALA A 108 -5.00 14.71 17.14
N MET A 109 -5.05 14.16 15.93
CA MET A 109 -4.16 14.54 14.83
C MET A 109 -4.39 15.99 14.37
N VAL A 110 -5.62 16.42 14.07
CA VAL A 110 -5.87 17.76 13.52
C VAL A 110 -5.58 18.86 14.53
N GLU A 111 -5.84 18.63 15.82
CA GLU A 111 -5.48 19.58 16.88
C GLU A 111 -3.96 19.61 17.11
N HIS A 112 -3.28 18.46 17.03
CA HIS A 112 -1.82 18.41 17.10
C HIS A 112 -1.19 19.18 15.92
N MET A 113 -1.72 19.03 14.71
CA MET A 113 -1.29 19.81 13.53
C MET A 113 -1.50 21.31 13.75
N ALA A 114 -2.64 21.71 14.31
CA ALA A 114 -2.95 23.12 14.55
C ALA A 114 -1.99 23.76 15.59
N LEU A 115 -1.53 22.98 16.57
CA LEU A 115 -0.64 23.44 17.65
C LEU A 115 0.85 23.41 17.27
N PHE A 116 1.28 22.33 16.62
CA PHE A 116 2.70 22.02 16.45
C PHE A 116 3.15 22.09 14.99
N GLY A 117 2.22 22.29 14.06
CA GLY A 117 2.45 22.33 12.63
C GLY A 117 2.21 20.99 11.93
N ILE A 118 1.78 21.05 10.67
CA ILE A 118 1.46 19.88 9.85
C ILE A 118 2.70 18.98 9.70
N GLU A 119 3.82 19.53 9.25
CA GLU A 119 5.02 18.76 8.90
C GLU A 119 5.61 18.01 10.09
N LYS A 120 5.72 18.70 11.24
CA LYS A 120 6.17 18.08 12.49
C LYS A 120 5.23 16.95 12.92
N THR A 121 3.92 17.19 12.85
CA THR A 121 2.94 16.17 13.22
C THR A 121 3.07 14.93 12.34
N ILE A 122 3.25 15.08 11.04
CA ILE A 122 3.46 13.95 10.11
C ILE A 122 4.68 13.10 10.52
N GLY A 123 5.79 13.74 10.91
CA GLY A 123 6.97 13.03 11.42
C GLY A 123 6.72 12.22 12.70
N ASP A 124 5.82 12.70 13.56
CA ASP A 124 5.44 12.06 14.82
C ASP A 124 4.42 10.91 14.64
N LEU A 125 3.78 10.74 13.47
CA LEU A 125 2.72 9.73 13.30
C LEU A 125 3.27 8.30 13.25
N VAL A 126 2.61 7.39 13.96
CA VAL A 126 2.74 5.94 13.82
C VAL A 126 1.39 5.39 13.37
N GLY A 127 1.30 4.92 12.13
CA GLY A 127 0.00 4.58 11.54
C GLY A 127 0.07 4.14 10.08
N MET A 128 -1.08 3.77 9.55
CA MET A 128 -1.33 3.62 8.11
C MET A 128 -2.33 4.70 7.70
N PHE A 129 -2.04 5.49 6.67
CA PHE A 129 -2.82 6.69 6.41
C PHE A 129 -2.66 7.29 5.02
N ALA A 130 -3.77 7.85 4.54
CA ALA A 130 -3.81 8.86 3.50
C ALA A 130 -4.53 10.08 4.09
N ILE A 131 -3.90 11.25 4.01
CA ILE A 131 -4.38 12.49 4.61
C ILE A 131 -4.53 13.54 3.50
N ALA A 132 -5.61 14.30 3.53
CA ALA A 132 -5.69 15.59 2.88
C ALA A 132 -6.06 16.64 3.94
N VAL A 133 -5.16 17.57 4.22
CA VAL A 133 -5.37 18.66 5.17
C VAL A 133 -5.22 20.00 4.46
N PHE A 134 -6.21 20.86 4.63
CA PHE A 134 -6.20 22.22 4.11
C PHE A 134 -6.00 23.21 5.24
N ASP A 135 -4.98 24.06 5.08
CA ASP A 135 -4.74 25.21 5.94
C ASP A 135 -5.44 26.43 5.35
N ARG A 136 -6.49 26.89 6.03
CA ARG A 136 -7.31 28.02 5.59
C ARG A 136 -6.56 29.35 5.65
N ASP A 137 -5.61 29.49 6.57
CA ASP A 137 -4.89 30.75 6.76
C ASP A 137 -3.83 30.92 5.67
N ASP A 138 -3.07 29.86 5.42
CA ASP A 138 -2.03 29.82 4.39
C ASP A 138 -2.58 29.54 2.98
N GLY A 139 -3.83 29.09 2.87
CA GLY A 139 -4.45 28.68 1.60
C GLY A 139 -3.77 27.48 0.96
N ARG A 140 -3.22 26.58 1.78
CA ARG A 140 -2.35 25.48 1.36
C ARG A 140 -3.04 24.13 1.57
N LEU A 141 -3.04 23.29 0.54
CA LEU A 141 -3.46 21.90 0.63
C LEU A 141 -2.23 21.00 0.76
N VAL A 142 -2.27 20.09 1.73
CA VAL A 142 -1.22 19.10 1.96
C VAL A 142 -1.83 17.71 1.87
N LEU A 143 -1.36 16.93 0.90
CA LEU A 143 -1.69 15.51 0.76
C LEU A 143 -0.52 14.69 1.28
N VAL A 144 -0.79 13.69 2.11
CA VAL A 144 0.25 12.86 2.74
C VAL A 144 -0.12 11.39 2.62
N ARG A 145 0.85 10.58 2.22
CA ARG A 145 0.72 9.12 2.22
C ARG A 145 1.67 8.52 3.25
N ASP A 146 1.23 7.47 3.93
CA ASP A 146 2.02 6.78 4.95
C ASP A 146 3.32 6.18 4.41
N ARG A 147 4.23 5.84 5.33
CA ARG A 147 5.60 5.37 5.08
C ARG A 147 5.69 4.32 3.98
N LEU A 148 4.76 3.36 3.96
CA LEU A 148 4.78 2.21 3.04
C LEU A 148 3.66 2.26 2.00
N GLY A 149 2.89 3.35 1.96
CA GLY A 149 1.78 3.50 1.01
C GLY A 149 0.63 2.53 1.25
N ILE A 150 0.41 2.09 2.49
CA ILE A 150 -0.64 1.12 2.85
C ILE A 150 -2.02 1.65 2.45
N LYS A 151 -2.29 2.94 2.71
CA LYS A 151 -3.53 3.58 2.26
C LYS A 151 -3.32 4.24 0.90
N PRO A 152 -4.28 4.06 -0.03
CA PRO A 152 -4.17 4.64 -1.36
C PRO A 152 -4.46 6.14 -1.36
N LEU A 153 -3.70 6.89 -2.15
CA LEU A 153 -3.92 8.31 -2.40
C LEU A 153 -3.51 8.64 -3.84
N TYR A 154 -4.49 9.08 -4.62
CA TYR A 154 -4.34 9.52 -6.00
C TYR A 154 -4.56 11.01 -6.09
N TRP A 155 -3.87 11.66 -7.02
CA TRP A 155 -4.08 13.07 -7.32
C TRP A 155 -3.90 13.35 -8.82
N ALA A 156 -4.50 14.44 -9.29
CA ALA A 156 -4.37 14.88 -10.67
C ALA A 156 -4.49 16.40 -10.76
N LYS A 157 -3.79 16.99 -11.74
CA LYS A 157 -4.10 18.36 -12.17
C LYS A 157 -5.34 18.33 -13.06
N SER A 158 -6.28 19.23 -12.81
CA SER A 158 -7.51 19.36 -13.60
C SER A 158 -7.77 20.84 -13.86
N GLY A 159 -7.47 21.30 -15.09
CA GLY A 159 -7.45 22.73 -15.42
C GLY A 159 -6.49 23.51 -14.51
N ASN A 160 -7.00 24.53 -13.81
CA ASN A 160 -6.26 25.33 -12.82
C ASN A 160 -6.40 24.79 -11.38
N GLY A 161 -6.92 23.57 -11.21
CA GLY A 161 -7.15 22.95 -9.91
C GLY A 161 -6.50 21.58 -9.76
N ILE A 162 -6.78 20.97 -8.62
CA ILE A 162 -6.26 19.68 -8.16
C ILE A 162 -7.43 18.80 -7.79
N LEU A 163 -7.41 17.55 -8.24
CA LEU A 163 -8.28 16.49 -7.76
C LEU A 163 -7.46 15.56 -6.88
N PHE A 164 -8.07 15.02 -5.82
CA PHE A 164 -7.45 14.00 -4.99
C PHE A 164 -8.50 13.04 -4.40
N ALA A 165 -8.13 11.78 -4.25
CA ALA A 165 -9.04 10.76 -3.74
C ALA A 165 -8.31 9.50 -3.27
N SER A 166 -9.00 8.68 -2.48
CA SER A 166 -8.53 7.33 -2.15
C SER A 166 -8.56 6.38 -3.36
N GLN A 167 -9.36 6.65 -4.38
CA GLN A 167 -9.53 5.80 -5.57
C GLN A 167 -9.68 6.69 -6.82
N PRO A 168 -9.03 6.37 -7.96
CA PRO A 168 -9.09 7.22 -9.15
C PRO A 168 -10.49 7.22 -9.80
N LYS A 169 -11.34 6.20 -9.54
CA LYS A 169 -12.73 6.18 -10.03
C LYS A 169 -13.56 7.36 -9.51
N CYS A 170 -13.17 7.96 -8.38
CA CYS A 170 -13.79 9.18 -7.86
C CYS A 170 -13.71 10.34 -8.86
N PHE A 171 -12.65 10.41 -9.68
CA PHE A 171 -12.44 11.50 -10.63
C PHE A 171 -13.41 11.46 -11.80
N LEU A 172 -13.99 10.29 -12.12
CA LEU A 172 -14.94 10.14 -13.22
C LEU A 172 -16.21 10.99 -13.06
N ALA A 173 -16.56 11.34 -11.82
CA ALA A 173 -17.69 12.22 -11.53
C ALA A 173 -17.35 13.73 -11.67
N HIS A 174 -16.06 14.09 -11.78
CA HIS A 174 -15.67 15.48 -11.92
C HIS A 174 -15.81 15.95 -13.38
N PRO A 175 -16.54 17.04 -13.66
CA PRO A 175 -16.90 17.43 -15.03
C PRO A 175 -15.70 17.80 -15.92
N ASP A 176 -14.57 18.19 -15.33
CA ASP A 176 -13.35 18.54 -16.06
C ASP A 176 -12.37 17.36 -16.21
N PHE A 177 -12.65 16.22 -15.58
CA PHE A 177 -11.79 15.04 -15.73
C PHE A 177 -12.09 14.33 -17.05
N ARG A 178 -11.05 13.85 -17.72
CA ARG A 178 -11.15 13.09 -18.96
C ARG A 178 -10.42 11.76 -18.76
N PRO A 179 -11.12 10.62 -18.73
CA PRO A 179 -10.47 9.34 -18.55
C PRO A 179 -9.77 8.92 -19.85
N GLU A 180 -8.45 9.00 -19.86
CA GLU A 180 -7.59 8.46 -20.92
C GLU A 180 -6.67 7.42 -20.31
N ALA A 181 -6.45 6.30 -20.99
CA ALA A 181 -5.50 5.30 -20.51
C ALA A 181 -4.06 5.79 -20.67
N ASP A 182 -3.19 5.52 -19.70
CA ASP A 182 -1.75 5.79 -19.80
C ASP A 182 -1.03 4.55 -20.33
N GLU A 183 -0.51 4.60 -21.55
CA GLU A 183 0.21 3.47 -22.15
C GLU A 183 1.46 3.09 -21.35
N ARG A 184 2.09 4.05 -20.64
CA ARG A 184 3.22 3.76 -19.74
C ARG A 184 2.76 2.89 -18.58
N ALA A 185 1.60 3.21 -17.99
CA ALA A 185 1.04 2.41 -16.91
C ALA A 185 0.62 1.02 -17.38
N ILE A 186 0.08 0.89 -18.60
CA ILE A 186 -0.22 -0.41 -19.21
C ILE A 186 1.06 -1.23 -19.39
N ALA A 187 2.15 -0.62 -19.88
CA ALA A 187 3.43 -1.30 -20.00
C ALA A 187 3.96 -1.78 -18.64
N GLN A 188 3.82 -0.97 -17.58
CA GLN A 188 4.18 -1.38 -16.22
C GLN A 188 3.29 -2.53 -15.70
N PHE A 189 1.98 -2.51 -15.97
CA PHE A 189 1.07 -3.59 -15.61
C PHE A 189 1.44 -4.91 -16.30
N LEU A 190 1.73 -4.88 -17.61
CA LEU A 190 2.17 -6.07 -18.35
C LEU A 190 3.50 -6.62 -17.82
N ARG A 191 4.37 -5.74 -17.31
CA ARG A 191 5.60 -6.15 -16.68
C ARG A 191 5.37 -6.75 -15.30
N TYR A 192 4.72 -6.05 -14.38
CA TYR A 192 4.71 -6.40 -12.96
C TYR A 192 3.42 -7.06 -12.46
N GLY A 193 2.39 -7.14 -13.30
CA GLY A 193 1.06 -7.60 -12.89
C GLY A 193 0.27 -6.55 -12.09
N TYR A 194 0.82 -5.36 -11.87
CA TYR A 194 0.16 -4.22 -11.24
C TYR A 194 0.74 -2.91 -11.78
N VAL A 195 0.03 -1.79 -11.58
CA VAL A 195 0.55 -0.46 -11.89
C VAL A 195 1.31 0.05 -10.66
N PRO A 196 2.64 0.27 -10.70
CA PRO A 196 3.39 0.81 -9.57
C PRO A 196 3.17 2.33 -9.42
N ALA A 197 3.38 2.86 -8.23
CA ALA A 197 3.53 4.32 -8.07
C ALA A 197 4.77 4.81 -8.85
N PRO A 198 4.75 6.06 -9.38
CA PRO A 198 3.70 7.06 -9.21
C PRO A 198 2.59 6.95 -10.28
N PHE A 199 2.65 5.94 -11.15
CA PHE A 199 1.71 5.80 -12.27
C PHE A 199 0.30 5.50 -11.80
N SER A 200 -0.67 5.84 -12.63
CA SER A 200 -2.03 5.30 -12.58
C SER A 200 -2.43 4.84 -13.97
N ILE A 201 -3.40 3.93 -14.06
CA ILE A 201 -4.00 3.50 -15.33
C ILE A 201 -4.56 4.68 -16.14
N TYR A 202 -4.91 5.78 -15.47
CA TYR A 202 -5.37 7.02 -16.11
C TYR A 202 -4.21 8.01 -16.34
N ARG A 203 -4.11 8.51 -17.57
CA ARG A 203 -3.16 9.55 -17.95
C ARG A 203 -3.43 10.83 -17.17
N GLY A 204 -2.35 11.43 -16.65
CA GLY A 204 -2.42 12.67 -15.86
C GLY A 204 -2.86 12.47 -14.41
N VAL A 205 -3.14 11.23 -13.99
CA VAL A 205 -3.37 10.84 -12.60
C VAL A 205 -2.09 10.21 -12.07
N ALA A 206 -1.69 10.60 -10.85
CA ALA A 206 -0.57 10.01 -10.16
C ALA A 206 -1.02 9.40 -8.82
N LYS A 207 -0.44 8.24 -8.49
CA LYS A 207 -0.39 7.76 -7.11
C LYS A 207 0.67 8.56 -6.37
N LEU A 208 0.32 9.15 -5.23
CA LEU A 208 1.34 9.75 -4.35
C LEU A 208 2.26 8.63 -3.87
N GLU A 209 3.58 8.82 -3.93
CA GLU A 209 4.55 7.80 -3.51
C GLU A 209 4.42 7.47 -2.00
N PRO A 210 4.77 6.25 -1.57
CA PRO A 210 4.95 5.92 -0.16
C PRO A 210 5.89 6.91 0.54
N GLY A 211 5.56 7.36 1.75
CA GLY A 211 6.43 8.27 2.50
C GLY A 211 6.55 9.68 1.91
N HIS A 212 5.64 10.08 1.00
CA HIS A 212 5.65 11.40 0.38
C HIS A 212 4.55 12.33 0.88
N MET A 213 4.83 13.62 0.72
CA MET A 213 3.93 14.74 0.98
C MET A 213 3.87 15.65 -0.23
N LEU A 214 2.67 15.78 -0.82
CA LEU A 214 2.40 16.74 -1.89
C LEU A 214 1.80 18.02 -1.30
N VAL A 215 2.46 19.13 -1.56
CA VAL A 215 2.08 20.46 -1.09
C VAL A 215 1.61 21.29 -2.27
N ILE A 216 0.41 21.86 -2.15
CA ILE A 216 -0.15 22.79 -3.10
C ILE A 216 -0.35 24.12 -2.39
N ASP A 217 0.48 25.10 -2.74
CA ASP A 217 0.44 26.44 -2.18
C ASP A 217 -0.70 27.27 -2.80
N ALA A 218 -1.06 28.38 -2.15
CA ALA A 218 -2.13 29.29 -2.60
C ALA A 218 -1.90 29.89 -4.00
N ASP A 219 -0.65 29.97 -4.46
CA ASP A 219 -0.29 30.41 -5.81
C ASP A 219 -0.36 29.29 -6.87
N GLY A 220 -0.73 28.07 -6.46
CA GLY A 220 -0.82 26.89 -7.31
C GLY A 220 0.51 26.14 -7.49
N ARG A 221 1.59 26.57 -6.82
CA ARG A 221 2.87 25.85 -6.84
C ARG A 221 2.70 24.48 -6.17
N ILE A 222 3.19 23.44 -6.84
CA ILE A 222 3.16 22.08 -6.32
C ILE A 222 4.58 21.64 -5.97
N THR A 223 4.77 21.16 -4.75
CA THR A 223 6.01 20.57 -4.28
C THR A 223 5.74 19.16 -3.77
N ASP A 224 6.42 18.17 -4.33
CA ASP A 224 6.45 16.80 -3.82
C ASP A 224 7.76 16.59 -3.06
N ARG A 225 7.69 16.03 -1.85
CA ARG A 225 8.85 15.70 -1.03
C ARG A 225 8.64 14.41 -0.27
N SER A 226 9.70 13.61 -0.18
CA SER A 226 9.78 12.52 0.77
C SER A 226 9.89 13.08 2.20
N TRP A 227 9.05 12.59 3.10
CA TRP A 227 9.16 12.78 4.55
C TRP A 227 9.65 11.51 5.25
N TRP A 228 9.71 10.39 4.53
CA TRP A 228 10.22 9.10 5.00
C TRP A 228 10.69 8.25 3.82
N ASP A 229 11.84 7.61 3.96
CA ASP A 229 12.46 6.79 2.90
C ASP A 229 13.03 5.49 3.48
N LEU A 230 12.47 4.35 3.06
CA LEU A 230 12.92 3.03 3.48
C LEU A 230 14.33 2.71 3.01
N ALA A 231 14.71 3.15 1.79
CA ALA A 231 16.01 2.86 1.23
C ALA A 231 17.10 3.56 2.06
N ALA A 232 16.90 4.83 2.39
CA ALA A 232 17.80 5.58 3.26
C ALA A 232 17.95 4.91 4.65
N ILE A 233 16.85 4.45 5.25
CA ILE A 233 16.88 3.75 6.56
C ILE A 233 17.65 2.43 6.47
N ALA A 234 17.43 1.66 5.40
CA ALA A 234 18.12 0.39 5.20
C ALA A 234 19.63 0.60 4.94
N GLU A 235 19.99 1.64 4.19
CA GLU A 235 21.38 2.03 3.96
C GLU A 235 22.07 2.46 5.25
N GLU A 236 21.42 3.29 6.07
CA GLU A 236 21.93 3.71 7.38
C GLU A 236 22.13 2.50 8.32
N GLY A 237 21.14 1.61 8.41
CA GLY A 237 21.24 0.39 9.23
C GLY A 237 22.31 -0.60 8.73
N ALA A 238 22.64 -0.59 7.44
CA ALA A 238 23.74 -1.40 6.90
C ALA A 238 25.12 -0.81 7.24
N LEU A 239 25.21 0.52 7.43
CA LEU A 239 26.43 1.22 7.83
C LEU A 239 26.71 1.12 9.33
N ASP A 240 25.67 1.05 10.17
CA ASP A 240 25.78 0.87 11.61
C ASP A 240 24.98 -0.36 12.11
N PRO A 241 25.47 -1.59 11.86
CA PRO A 241 24.77 -2.80 12.29
C PRO A 241 24.71 -2.91 13.81
N LEU A 242 23.55 -3.34 14.33
CA LEU A 242 23.38 -3.64 15.75
C LEU A 242 24.39 -4.69 16.23
N ALA A 243 25.25 -4.30 17.17
CA ALA A 243 26.24 -5.18 17.79
C ALA A 243 25.65 -5.95 18.98
N ILE A 244 24.64 -6.78 18.74
CA ILE A 244 23.96 -7.61 19.76
C ILE A 244 23.96 -9.09 19.36
N GLY A 245 23.81 -9.99 20.34
CA GLY A 245 23.70 -11.43 20.07
C GLY A 245 22.29 -11.85 19.64
N ASP A 246 22.18 -13.01 18.98
CA ASP A 246 20.92 -13.54 18.44
C ASP A 246 19.78 -13.61 19.47
N GLY A 247 20.08 -14.00 20.72
CA GLY A 247 19.10 -14.07 21.80
C GLY A 247 18.50 -12.70 22.13
N GLU A 248 19.36 -11.69 22.29
CA GLU A 248 18.93 -10.31 22.55
C GLU A 248 18.17 -9.72 21.35
N ALA A 249 18.61 -10.01 20.12
CA ALA A 249 17.90 -9.62 18.92
C ALA A 249 16.48 -10.20 18.86
N LEU A 250 16.32 -11.48 19.22
CA LEU A 250 15.02 -12.16 19.25
C LEU A 250 14.09 -11.60 20.34
N GLU A 251 14.62 -11.27 21.51
CA GLU A 251 13.88 -10.61 22.59
C GLU A 251 13.40 -9.22 22.17
N ARG A 252 14.28 -8.40 21.61
CA ARG A 252 13.94 -7.06 21.09
C ARG A 252 12.89 -7.14 19.99
N TYR A 253 13.07 -8.04 19.03
CA TYR A 253 12.10 -8.25 17.95
C TYR A 253 10.74 -8.70 18.50
N SER A 254 10.73 -9.63 19.45
CA SER A 254 9.49 -10.09 20.09
C SER A 254 8.75 -8.96 20.81
N ALA A 255 9.48 -8.07 21.49
CA ALA A 255 8.89 -6.90 22.14
C ALA A 255 8.32 -5.90 21.13
N LEU A 256 9.06 -5.58 20.07
CA LEU A 256 8.59 -4.70 18.98
C LEU A 256 7.36 -5.28 18.27
N LEU A 257 7.30 -6.60 18.09
CA LEU A 257 6.16 -7.25 17.47
C LEU A 257 4.93 -7.27 18.41
N ASP A 258 5.13 -7.53 19.70
CA ASP A 258 4.06 -7.41 20.70
C ASP A 258 3.49 -5.97 20.73
N GLU A 259 4.37 -4.96 20.68
CA GLU A 259 3.98 -3.54 20.62
C GLU A 259 3.22 -3.22 19.32
N ALA A 260 3.75 -3.61 18.17
CA ALA A 260 3.15 -3.35 16.86
C ALA A 260 1.77 -4.00 16.71
N VAL A 261 1.60 -5.23 17.22
CA VAL A 261 0.31 -5.93 17.23
C VAL A 261 -0.63 -5.31 18.26
N GLY A 262 -0.17 -5.02 19.47
CA GLY A 262 -0.98 -4.40 20.53
C GLY A 262 -1.56 -3.06 20.10
N MET A 263 -0.75 -2.20 19.47
CA MET A 263 -1.19 -0.94 18.86
C MET A 263 -2.31 -1.10 17.83
N ARG A 264 -2.31 -2.20 17.06
CA ARG A 264 -3.32 -2.51 16.03
C ARG A 264 -4.57 -3.19 16.58
N MET A 265 -4.55 -3.59 17.85
CA MET A 265 -5.69 -4.22 18.53
C MET A 265 -6.59 -3.20 19.27
N VAL A 266 -6.22 -1.92 19.26
CA VAL A 266 -7.06 -0.85 19.82
C VAL A 266 -8.15 -0.48 18.81
N ALA A 267 -9.41 -0.82 19.13
CA ALA A 267 -10.59 -0.52 18.32
C ALA A 267 -11.86 -0.53 19.19
N ASP A 268 -12.86 0.31 18.85
CA ASP A 268 -14.19 0.28 19.49
C ASP A 268 -15.14 -0.78 18.88
N VAL A 269 -14.65 -1.50 17.86
CA VAL A 269 -15.38 -2.52 17.12
C VAL A 269 -14.71 -3.89 17.26
N PRO A 270 -15.45 -4.99 17.02
CA PRO A 270 -14.85 -6.32 17.00
C PRO A 270 -13.77 -6.43 15.92
N LEU A 271 -12.65 -7.07 16.30
CA LEU A 271 -11.52 -7.36 15.43
C LEU A 271 -11.21 -8.87 15.38
N GLY A 272 -10.60 -9.29 14.29
CA GLY A 272 -10.10 -10.65 14.09
C GLY A 272 -8.84 -10.65 13.24
N ALA A 273 -8.52 -11.79 12.64
CA ALA A 273 -7.34 -11.93 11.79
C ALA A 273 -7.56 -12.93 10.65
N PHE A 274 -6.85 -12.70 9.54
CA PHE A 274 -6.70 -13.71 8.51
C PHE A 274 -5.61 -14.70 8.94
N LEU A 275 -5.92 -15.99 8.89
CA LEU A 275 -5.01 -17.07 9.25
C LEU A 275 -4.77 -17.96 8.02
N SER A 276 -3.50 -18.20 7.71
CA SER A 276 -3.05 -19.15 6.68
C SER A 276 -2.16 -20.22 7.31
N GLY A 277 -1.61 -21.13 6.49
CA GLY A 277 -0.56 -22.05 6.94
C GLY A 277 0.82 -21.39 7.08
N GLY A 278 0.98 -20.14 6.62
CA GLY A 278 2.24 -19.40 6.60
C GLY A 278 2.65 -18.82 7.95
N ILE A 279 3.97 -18.68 8.15
CA ILE A 279 4.56 -18.21 9.41
C ILE A 279 4.14 -16.79 9.78
N ASP A 280 3.97 -15.90 8.80
CA ASP A 280 3.68 -14.49 9.05
C ASP A 280 2.31 -14.30 9.71
N SER A 281 1.25 -14.84 9.08
CA SER A 281 -0.10 -14.79 9.65
C SER A 281 -0.18 -15.55 10.97
N SER A 282 0.51 -16.68 11.10
CA SER A 282 0.52 -17.49 12.32
C SER A 282 1.17 -16.75 13.48
N LEU A 283 2.27 -16.04 13.21
CA LEU A 283 2.96 -15.24 14.20
C LEU A 283 2.11 -14.03 14.60
N THR A 284 1.48 -13.33 13.66
CA THR A 284 0.53 -12.25 13.96
C THR A 284 -0.60 -12.74 14.86
N VAL A 285 -1.24 -13.87 14.52
CA VAL A 285 -2.33 -14.45 15.31
C VAL A 285 -1.85 -14.92 16.69
N ALA A 286 -0.67 -15.53 16.79
CA ALA A 286 -0.11 -15.94 18.08
C ALA A 286 0.11 -14.73 19.01
N ARG A 287 0.58 -13.61 18.46
CA ARG A 287 0.79 -12.35 19.19
C ARG A 287 -0.53 -11.71 19.59
N MET A 288 -1.51 -11.69 18.70
CA MET A 288 -2.87 -11.25 19.03
C MET A 288 -3.48 -12.08 20.14
N GLN A 289 -3.34 -13.41 20.06
CA GLN A 289 -3.90 -14.33 21.05
C GLN A 289 -3.22 -14.20 22.41
N LYS A 290 -1.90 -13.95 22.43
CA LYS A 290 -1.13 -13.65 23.66
C LYS A 290 -1.62 -12.37 24.34
N LEU A 291 -1.96 -11.33 23.56
CA LEU A 291 -2.37 -10.02 24.05
C LEU A 291 -3.88 -9.92 24.34
N SER A 292 -4.67 -10.87 23.82
CA SER A 292 -6.13 -10.88 23.97
C SER A 292 -6.58 -11.63 25.22
N GLY A 293 -7.53 -11.05 25.96
CA GLY A 293 -8.22 -11.73 27.06
C GLY A 293 -9.32 -12.70 26.63
N ARG A 294 -9.54 -12.88 25.32
CA ARG A 294 -10.56 -13.76 24.71
C ARG A 294 -9.99 -14.48 23.48
N PRO A 295 -10.58 -15.62 23.05
CA PRO A 295 -10.20 -16.25 21.78
C PRO A 295 -10.26 -15.25 20.63
N VAL A 296 -9.16 -15.12 19.88
CA VAL A 296 -9.11 -14.29 18.67
C VAL A 296 -9.93 -14.97 17.60
N LYS A 297 -10.74 -14.19 16.87
CA LYS A 297 -11.46 -14.71 15.70
C LYS A 297 -10.52 -14.82 14.51
N THR A 298 -10.39 -16.01 13.95
CA THR A 298 -9.52 -16.27 12.80
C THR A 298 -10.33 -16.72 11.60
N PHE A 299 -9.97 -16.24 10.42
CA PHE A 299 -10.68 -16.52 9.17
C PHE A 299 -9.72 -17.14 8.17
N THR A 300 -10.12 -18.25 7.57
CA THR A 300 -9.31 -18.99 6.60
C THR A 300 -10.15 -19.39 5.40
N ILE A 301 -9.54 -19.27 4.23
CA ILE A 301 -10.08 -19.79 2.99
C ILE A 301 -9.35 -21.08 2.66
N GLY A 302 -10.12 -22.15 2.49
CA GLY A 302 -9.65 -23.42 1.94
C GLY A 302 -10.12 -23.62 0.51
N PHE A 303 -9.47 -24.53 -0.21
CA PHE A 303 -9.82 -24.87 -1.58
C PHE A 303 -10.20 -26.35 -1.69
N SER A 304 -11.13 -26.67 -2.59
CA SER A 304 -11.51 -28.07 -2.85
C SER A 304 -10.38 -28.90 -3.47
N ASP A 305 -9.39 -28.26 -4.11
CA ASP A 305 -8.21 -28.92 -4.66
C ASP A 305 -7.10 -28.98 -3.60
N PRO A 306 -6.71 -30.18 -3.13
CA PRO A 306 -5.73 -30.35 -2.07
C PRO A 306 -4.34 -29.78 -2.39
N ARG A 307 -4.01 -29.51 -3.66
CA ARG A 307 -2.71 -28.94 -4.05
C ARG A 307 -2.55 -27.49 -3.63
N PHE A 308 -3.66 -26.79 -3.41
CA PHE A 308 -3.70 -25.37 -3.07
C PHE A 308 -4.33 -25.12 -1.70
N ASP A 309 -4.72 -26.17 -0.98
CA ASP A 309 -5.43 -26.05 0.28
C ASP A 309 -4.47 -26.09 1.49
N GLU A 310 -4.38 -24.96 2.18
CA GLU A 310 -3.62 -24.81 3.44
C GLU A 310 -4.54 -24.83 4.68
N SER A 311 -5.84 -25.08 4.50
CA SER A 311 -6.83 -25.00 5.58
C SER A 311 -6.54 -25.95 6.74
N HIS A 312 -5.95 -27.12 6.46
CA HIS A 312 -5.56 -28.08 7.47
C HIS A 312 -4.43 -27.57 8.39
N GLN A 313 -3.43 -26.87 7.82
CA GLN A 313 -2.36 -26.25 8.59
C GLN A 313 -2.92 -25.12 9.46
N ALA A 314 -3.75 -24.26 8.87
CA ALA A 314 -4.40 -23.17 9.59
C ALA A 314 -5.26 -23.68 10.76
N LEU A 315 -6.04 -24.76 10.56
CA LEU A 315 -6.84 -25.38 11.61
C LEU A 315 -5.96 -25.87 12.78
N ARG A 316 -4.84 -26.55 12.48
CA ARG A 316 -3.93 -27.03 13.52
C ARG A 316 -3.33 -25.88 14.33
N ILE A 317 -3.02 -24.75 13.68
CA ILE A 317 -2.50 -23.56 14.33
C ILE A 317 -3.59 -22.91 15.20
N ALA A 318 -4.81 -22.82 14.68
CA ALA A 318 -5.96 -22.32 15.42
C ALA A 318 -6.25 -23.16 16.68
N GLU A 319 -6.20 -24.49 16.59
CA GLU A 319 -6.35 -25.41 17.72
C GLU A 319 -5.22 -25.23 18.75
N LEU A 320 -3.97 -25.10 18.28
CA LEU A 320 -2.81 -24.87 19.15
C LEU A 320 -2.91 -23.55 19.94
N LEU A 321 -3.39 -22.49 19.28
CA LEU A 321 -3.52 -21.16 19.85
C LEU A 321 -4.84 -20.98 20.63
N GLY A 322 -5.83 -21.85 20.44
CA GLY A 322 -7.16 -21.72 21.06
C GLY A 322 -8.00 -20.59 20.50
N THR A 323 -7.90 -20.32 19.19
CA THR A 323 -8.65 -19.24 18.52
C THR A 323 -10.09 -19.66 18.17
N GLU A 324 -11.01 -18.71 18.03
CA GLU A 324 -12.34 -18.93 17.45
C GLU A 324 -12.20 -18.98 15.91
N HIS A 325 -12.09 -20.19 15.36
CA HIS A 325 -11.72 -20.39 13.96
C HIS A 325 -12.92 -20.52 13.02
N HIS A 326 -12.91 -19.76 11.93
CA HIS A 326 -13.93 -19.72 10.89
C HIS A 326 -13.33 -20.09 9.53
N PRO A 327 -13.36 -21.38 9.14
CA PRO A 327 -12.94 -21.80 7.81
C PRO A 327 -14.08 -21.66 6.79
N LEU A 328 -13.74 -21.33 5.56
CA LEU A 328 -14.64 -21.41 4.40
C LEU A 328 -13.93 -22.12 3.25
N THR A 329 -14.48 -23.25 2.83
CA THR A 329 -14.01 -23.95 1.62
C THR A 329 -14.66 -23.33 0.39
N LEU A 330 -13.85 -22.98 -0.61
CA LEU A 330 -14.33 -22.41 -1.86
C LEU A 330 -14.36 -23.44 -2.98
N ASP A 331 -15.43 -23.37 -3.77
CA ASP A 331 -15.49 -24.01 -5.08
C ASP A 331 -14.89 -23.07 -6.14
N PRO A 332 -14.12 -23.59 -7.12
CA PRO A 332 -13.62 -22.79 -8.25
C PRO A 332 -14.71 -21.98 -8.98
N ALA A 333 -15.95 -22.48 -9.04
CA ALA A 333 -17.08 -21.75 -9.63
C ALA A 333 -17.41 -20.46 -8.87
N ASP A 334 -17.31 -20.46 -7.53
CA ASP A 334 -17.54 -19.27 -6.71
C ASP A 334 -16.49 -18.19 -6.98
N ALA A 335 -15.23 -18.60 -7.13
CA ALA A 335 -14.14 -17.70 -7.48
C ALA A 335 -14.34 -17.10 -8.89
N MET A 336 -14.73 -17.92 -9.87
CA MET A 336 -15.02 -17.46 -11.23
C MET A 336 -16.20 -16.49 -11.29
N ALA A 337 -17.22 -16.68 -10.46
CA ALA A 337 -18.37 -15.78 -10.39
C ALA A 337 -18.02 -14.37 -9.87
N LEU A 338 -16.87 -14.19 -9.20
CA LEU A 338 -16.39 -12.89 -8.75
C LEU A 338 -15.64 -12.10 -9.81
N VAL A 339 -15.08 -12.76 -10.84
CA VAL A 339 -14.24 -12.10 -11.86
C VAL A 339 -14.93 -10.89 -12.51
N PRO A 340 -16.21 -10.95 -12.92
CA PRO A 340 -16.89 -9.79 -13.52
C PRO A 340 -17.06 -8.59 -12.57
N LYS A 341 -16.95 -8.80 -11.26
CA LYS A 341 -17.14 -7.78 -10.23
C LYS A 341 -15.82 -7.14 -9.78
N LEU A 342 -14.66 -7.68 -10.18
CA LEU A 342 -13.35 -7.13 -9.80
C LEU A 342 -13.20 -5.61 -10.04
N PRO A 343 -13.72 -5.02 -11.14
CA PRO A 343 -13.66 -3.57 -11.35
C PRO A 343 -14.39 -2.71 -10.29
N ASP A 344 -15.31 -3.31 -9.53
CA ASP A 344 -16.02 -2.61 -8.46
C ASP A 344 -15.08 -2.31 -7.28
N TRP A 345 -14.07 -3.15 -7.06
CA TRP A 345 -13.13 -3.06 -5.92
C TRP A 345 -11.73 -2.62 -6.32
N PHE A 346 -11.24 -3.09 -7.47
CA PHE A 346 -9.94 -2.72 -8.02
C PHE A 346 -10.12 -1.68 -9.11
N ASP A 347 -9.53 -0.51 -8.90
CA ASP A 347 -9.71 0.64 -9.80
C ASP A 347 -8.75 0.60 -10.99
N GLU A 348 -7.80 -0.31 -10.93
CA GLU A 348 -6.72 -0.51 -11.88
C GLU A 348 -6.54 -2.02 -12.09
N PRO A 349 -6.02 -2.45 -13.26
CA PRO A 349 -5.69 -3.85 -13.48
C PRO A 349 -4.72 -4.38 -12.42
N PHE A 350 -5.10 -5.50 -11.81
CA PHE A 350 -4.34 -6.20 -10.78
C PHE A 350 -4.36 -7.70 -11.08
N ALA A 351 -3.18 -8.28 -11.28
CA ALA A 351 -2.99 -9.66 -11.73
C ALA A 351 -2.33 -10.52 -10.65
N ASP A 352 -2.70 -10.28 -9.39
CA ASP A 352 -2.29 -11.12 -8.27
C ASP A 352 -3.32 -12.24 -8.04
N SER A 353 -2.85 -13.48 -7.92
CA SER A 353 -3.72 -14.64 -7.68
C SER A 353 -4.47 -14.58 -6.35
N SER A 354 -3.95 -13.86 -5.36
CA SER A 354 -4.55 -13.69 -4.03
C SER A 354 -5.76 -12.74 -4.04
N GLN A 355 -6.00 -11.98 -5.11
CA GLN A 355 -7.07 -10.98 -5.14
C GLN A 355 -8.47 -11.59 -4.88
N LEU A 356 -8.73 -12.79 -5.43
CA LEU A 356 -10.01 -13.48 -5.27
C LEU A 356 -10.17 -14.08 -3.86
N PRO A 357 -9.20 -14.86 -3.34
CA PRO A 357 -9.21 -15.31 -1.94
C PRO A 357 -9.33 -14.17 -0.93
N THR A 358 -8.62 -13.05 -1.15
CA THR A 358 -8.68 -11.88 -0.25
C THR A 358 -10.07 -11.25 -0.21
N LEU A 359 -10.76 -11.14 -1.35
CA LEU A 359 -12.15 -10.66 -1.36
C LEU A 359 -13.09 -11.61 -0.61
N LEU A 360 -12.87 -12.92 -0.72
CA LEU A 360 -13.71 -13.95 -0.10
C LEU A 360 -13.49 -14.02 1.41
N VAL A 361 -12.23 -14.03 1.87
CA VAL A 361 -11.91 -14.00 3.30
C VAL A 361 -12.37 -12.69 3.94
N SER A 362 -12.30 -11.57 3.23
CA SER A 362 -12.81 -10.28 3.70
C SER A 362 -14.33 -10.29 3.86
N ARG A 363 -15.05 -10.95 2.93
CA ARG A 363 -16.50 -11.15 3.04
C ARG A 363 -16.86 -11.99 4.26
N LEU A 364 -16.18 -13.13 4.44
CA LEU A 364 -16.36 -14.00 5.60
C LEU A 364 -16.09 -13.26 6.91
N ALA A 365 -14.96 -12.56 7.01
CA ALA A 365 -14.60 -11.79 8.20
C ALA A 365 -15.64 -10.70 8.51
N ARG A 366 -16.20 -10.03 7.48
CA ARG A 366 -17.19 -8.97 7.68
C ARG A 366 -18.49 -9.46 8.34
N GLU A 367 -18.80 -10.74 8.26
CA GLU A 367 -19.94 -11.34 8.98
C GLU A 367 -19.74 -11.36 10.50
N HIS A 368 -18.50 -11.24 10.97
CA HIS A 368 -18.13 -11.42 12.38
C HIS A 368 -17.38 -10.23 13.00
N VAL A 369 -16.61 -9.49 12.20
CA VAL A 369 -15.71 -8.41 12.65
C VAL A 369 -15.70 -7.24 11.68
N THR A 370 -15.33 -6.06 12.16
CA THR A 370 -15.14 -4.86 11.32
C THR A 370 -13.69 -4.69 10.90
N VAL A 371 -12.76 -5.16 11.72
CA VAL A 371 -11.31 -5.06 11.49
C VAL A 371 -10.69 -6.45 11.44
N SER A 372 -9.75 -6.66 10.53
CA SER A 372 -8.95 -7.88 10.46
C SER A 372 -7.48 -7.53 10.30
N LEU A 373 -6.60 -8.16 11.07
CA LEU A 373 -5.16 -8.08 10.88
C LEU A 373 -4.71 -9.17 9.88
N SER A 374 -3.75 -8.84 9.02
CA SER A 374 -3.08 -9.78 8.12
C SER A 374 -1.58 -9.89 8.46
N GLY A 375 -0.93 -10.91 7.88
CA GLY A 375 0.51 -11.10 7.96
C GLY A 375 1.29 -10.44 6.80
N ASP A 376 0.64 -9.60 5.98
CA ASP A 376 1.29 -9.02 4.80
C ASP A 376 2.49 -8.14 5.18
N GLY A 377 3.54 -8.19 4.35
CA GLY A 377 4.80 -7.47 4.58
C GLY A 377 5.90 -8.32 5.24
N GLY A 378 5.59 -9.50 5.76
CA GLY A 378 6.57 -10.41 6.37
C GLY A 378 7.64 -10.87 5.38
N ASP A 379 7.22 -11.40 4.23
CA ASP A 379 8.12 -11.82 3.14
C ASP A 379 9.01 -10.69 2.60
N GLU A 380 8.48 -9.46 2.49
CA GLU A 380 9.26 -8.29 2.05
C GLU A 380 10.30 -7.88 3.09
N LEU A 381 9.93 -7.85 4.38
CA LEU A 381 10.81 -7.42 5.47
C LEU A 381 11.92 -8.44 5.73
N PHE A 382 11.61 -9.74 5.68
CA PHE A 382 12.54 -10.84 6.01
C PHE A 382 13.14 -11.55 4.80
N ALA A 383 12.89 -11.03 3.60
CA ALA A 383 13.30 -11.65 2.35
C ALA A 383 12.82 -13.12 2.21
N GLY A 384 11.56 -13.39 2.58
CA GLY A 384 10.98 -14.73 2.64
C GLY A 384 10.73 -15.38 1.27
N TYR A 385 10.57 -14.58 0.20
CA TYR A 385 10.44 -15.12 -1.14
C TYR A 385 11.73 -15.83 -1.62
N THR A 386 11.59 -17.05 -2.12
CA THR A 386 12.70 -17.87 -2.65
C THR A 386 13.55 -17.15 -3.71
N ARG A 387 12.93 -16.28 -4.52
CA ARG A 387 13.61 -15.45 -5.52
C ARG A 387 14.71 -14.55 -4.93
N TYR A 388 14.51 -13.99 -3.73
CA TYR A 388 15.53 -13.18 -3.06
C TYR A 388 16.74 -14.03 -2.68
N ALA A 389 16.50 -15.19 -2.07
CA ALA A 389 17.56 -16.13 -1.70
C ALA A 389 18.37 -16.59 -2.93
N ASP A 390 17.69 -16.87 -4.05
CA ASP A 390 18.33 -17.25 -5.32
C ASP A 390 19.22 -16.13 -5.87
N VAL A 391 18.73 -14.89 -5.88
CA VAL A 391 19.49 -13.70 -6.31
C VAL A 391 20.71 -13.49 -5.42
N MET A 392 20.54 -13.51 -4.10
CA MET A 392 21.63 -13.32 -3.16
C MET A 392 22.69 -14.42 -3.28
N ARG A 393 22.29 -15.69 -3.44
CA ARG A 393 23.21 -16.82 -3.67
C ARG A 393 23.99 -16.65 -4.97
N LEU A 394 23.30 -16.26 -6.04
CA LEU A 394 23.92 -16.01 -7.34
C LEU A 394 24.95 -14.87 -7.24
N GLN A 395 24.58 -13.76 -6.62
CA GLN A 395 25.48 -12.62 -6.42
C GLN A 395 26.72 -12.98 -5.61
N ARG A 396 26.57 -13.72 -4.50
CA ARG A 396 27.71 -14.17 -3.70
C ARG A 396 28.69 -15.01 -4.54
N ARG A 397 28.19 -15.92 -5.38
CA ARG A 397 29.03 -16.73 -6.27
C ARG A 397 29.74 -15.88 -7.33
N LEU A 398 29.06 -14.90 -7.90
CA LEU A 398 29.63 -14.02 -8.92
C LEU A 398 30.62 -13.00 -8.36
N ARG A 399 30.49 -12.61 -7.09
CA ARG A 399 31.46 -11.74 -6.38
C ARG A 399 32.86 -12.36 -6.29
N VAL A 400 32.95 -13.69 -6.27
CA VAL A 400 34.22 -14.44 -6.19
C VAL A 400 34.94 -14.49 -7.55
N LEU A 401 34.25 -14.22 -8.67
CA LEU A 401 34.87 -14.21 -9.99
C LEU A 401 35.67 -12.91 -10.23
N PRO A 402 36.88 -12.99 -10.82
CA PRO A 402 37.62 -11.82 -11.28
C PRO A 402 36.78 -10.98 -12.26
N GLY A 403 36.91 -9.66 -12.21
CA GLY A 403 36.11 -8.74 -13.04
C GLY A 403 36.18 -9.03 -14.54
N THR A 404 37.32 -9.53 -15.04
CA THR A 404 37.50 -9.95 -16.43
C THR A 404 36.67 -11.18 -16.81
N ALA A 405 36.60 -12.18 -15.93
CA ALA A 405 35.76 -13.37 -16.13
C ALA A 405 34.27 -13.01 -16.05
N ARG A 406 33.92 -12.06 -15.17
CA ARG A 406 32.57 -11.52 -15.05
C ARG A 406 32.14 -10.82 -16.35
N ASN A 407 32.98 -9.93 -16.89
CA ASN A 407 32.74 -9.22 -18.14
C ASN A 407 32.70 -10.14 -19.37
N TRP A 408 33.47 -11.23 -19.38
CA TRP A 408 33.42 -12.23 -20.45
C TRP A 408 32.13 -13.06 -20.39
N LEU A 409 31.70 -13.43 -19.19
CA LEU A 409 30.44 -14.14 -18.98
C LEU A 409 29.25 -13.30 -19.43
N SER A 410 29.20 -12.00 -19.10
CA SER A 410 28.13 -11.08 -19.54
C SER A 410 28.14 -10.82 -21.05
N GLY A 411 29.31 -10.71 -21.68
CA GLY A 411 29.41 -10.54 -23.14
C GLY A 411 29.05 -11.79 -23.97
N SER A 412 29.14 -12.98 -23.38
CA SER A 412 28.83 -14.27 -24.02
C SER A 412 27.36 -14.66 -23.83
N ALA A 413 26.86 -14.38 -22.64
CA ALA A 413 25.49 -14.43 -22.19
C ALA A 413 24.48 -13.71 -23.09
N ASP A 414 24.75 -12.44 -23.40
CA ASP A 414 23.88 -11.60 -24.24
C ASP A 414 23.76 -12.13 -25.67
N ARG A 415 24.80 -12.84 -26.13
CA ARG A 415 24.87 -13.52 -27.42
C ARG A 415 24.12 -14.86 -27.42
N PHE A 416 23.98 -15.49 -26.26
CA PHE A 416 23.37 -16.81 -26.08
C PHE A 416 21.87 -16.73 -25.75
N SER A 417 21.46 -15.72 -24.96
CA SER A 417 20.05 -15.44 -24.62
C SER A 417 19.17 -15.14 -25.85
N ARG A 418 19.76 -14.66 -26.95
CA ARG A 418 19.04 -14.39 -28.22
C ARG A 418 18.80 -15.62 -29.11
N ARG A 419 19.29 -16.82 -28.73
CA ARG A 419 19.18 -18.07 -29.52
C ARG A 419 18.49 -19.18 -28.71
N THR A 420 17.22 -18.98 -28.35
CA THR A 420 16.46 -19.88 -27.45
C THR A 420 15.83 -21.12 -28.11
N GLY A 421 15.93 -21.31 -29.44
CA GLY A 421 15.28 -22.44 -30.11
C GLY A 421 15.95 -23.81 -29.96
N ALA A 422 17.22 -23.90 -29.53
CA ALA A 422 18.01 -25.13 -29.57
C ALA A 422 18.13 -25.88 -28.22
N ILE A 423 17.68 -25.28 -27.11
CA ILE A 423 17.89 -25.83 -25.75
C ILE A 423 16.67 -26.65 -25.29
N GLU A 424 15.49 -26.40 -25.85
CA GLU A 424 14.26 -27.16 -25.56
C GLU A 424 14.34 -28.64 -25.96
N SER A 425 15.26 -29.04 -26.83
CA SER A 425 15.51 -30.45 -27.18
C SER A 425 16.39 -31.17 -26.16
N LEU A 426 17.27 -30.47 -25.44
CA LEU A 426 18.13 -31.08 -24.43
C LEU A 426 17.45 -31.24 -23.06
N GLY A 427 16.54 -30.32 -22.69
CA GLY A 427 15.80 -30.41 -21.43
C GLY A 427 14.90 -31.64 -21.31
N ARG A 428 14.37 -32.12 -22.44
CA ARG A 428 13.54 -33.35 -22.48
C ARG A 428 14.30 -34.65 -22.20
N ALA A 429 15.63 -34.65 -22.28
CA ALA A 429 16.44 -35.84 -22.06
C ALA A 429 16.85 -36.06 -20.58
N VAL A 430 16.70 -35.06 -19.71
CA VAL A 430 17.24 -35.09 -18.33
C VAL A 430 16.16 -35.04 -17.24
N GLY A 431 14.88 -35.09 -17.63
CA GLY A 431 13.77 -35.33 -16.68
C GLY A 431 13.55 -34.24 -15.63
N THR A 432 14.05 -33.03 -15.85
CA THR A 432 13.85 -31.89 -14.96
C THR A 432 12.82 -30.94 -15.54
N GLU A 433 11.65 -30.83 -14.89
CA GLU A 433 10.67 -29.74 -15.11
C GLU A 433 11.18 -28.41 -14.53
N LEU A 434 12.40 -28.01 -14.91
CA LEU A 434 13.00 -26.74 -14.55
C LEU A 434 13.70 -26.20 -15.80
N ARG A 435 13.21 -25.08 -16.33
CA ARG A 435 13.82 -24.38 -17.48
C ARG A 435 15.23 -23.92 -17.09
N LEU A 436 16.24 -24.77 -17.33
CA LEU A 436 17.67 -24.48 -17.20
C LEU A 436 18.09 -23.18 -17.91
N ASP A 437 17.36 -22.81 -18.95
CA ASP A 437 17.51 -21.56 -19.70
C ASP A 437 17.36 -20.31 -18.81
N GLU A 438 16.48 -20.35 -17.81
CA GLU A 438 16.22 -19.20 -16.94
C GLU A 438 17.39 -18.95 -15.97
N ARG A 439 18.03 -20.01 -15.47
CA ARG A 439 19.24 -19.90 -14.64
C ARG A 439 20.45 -19.43 -15.46
N ALA A 440 20.60 -19.96 -16.67
CA ALA A 440 21.67 -19.55 -17.58
C ALA A 440 21.53 -18.07 -17.97
N GLN A 441 20.30 -17.61 -18.27
CA GLN A 441 19.97 -16.21 -18.53
C GLN A 441 20.16 -15.30 -17.31
N ARG A 442 19.78 -15.76 -16.10
CA ARG A 442 20.03 -15.00 -14.84
C ARG A 442 21.52 -14.89 -14.52
N LEU A 443 22.30 -15.94 -14.73
CA LEU A 443 23.77 -15.94 -14.61
C LEU A 443 24.43 -14.98 -15.60
N ALA A 444 23.92 -15.00 -16.82
CA ALA A 444 24.29 -14.15 -17.93
C ALA A 444 24.13 -12.66 -17.62
N MET A 445 22.96 -12.28 -17.12
CA MET A 445 22.64 -10.92 -16.72
C MET A 445 23.43 -10.51 -15.48
N ALA A 446 23.45 -11.34 -14.44
CA ALA A 446 24.12 -11.05 -13.17
C ALA A 446 25.65 -10.85 -13.29
N ALA A 447 26.27 -11.29 -14.39
CA ALA A 447 27.68 -11.06 -14.68
C ALA A 447 27.98 -9.63 -15.19
N GLY A 448 26.97 -8.77 -15.40
CA GLY A 448 27.18 -7.39 -15.89
C GLY A 448 26.09 -6.37 -15.55
N THR A 449 24.99 -6.76 -14.89
CA THR A 449 23.92 -5.83 -14.47
C THR A 449 23.98 -5.49 -12.99
N SER A 450 23.44 -4.31 -12.63
CA SER A 450 23.16 -3.95 -11.25
C SER A 450 22.11 -4.91 -10.65
N SER A 451 22.14 -5.12 -9.33
CA SER A 451 21.13 -5.92 -8.60
C SER A 451 19.69 -5.53 -8.95
N ALA A 452 19.51 -4.24 -9.25
CA ALA A 452 18.25 -3.64 -9.65
C ALA A 452 17.69 -4.22 -10.96
N MET A 453 18.49 -4.24 -12.02
CA MET A 453 18.06 -4.75 -13.32
C MET A 453 17.76 -6.26 -13.25
N LEU A 454 18.56 -7.02 -12.51
CA LEU A 454 18.29 -8.44 -12.27
C LEU A 454 16.95 -8.66 -11.56
N MET A 455 16.63 -7.84 -10.57
CA MET A 455 15.35 -7.94 -9.85
C MET A 455 14.18 -7.50 -10.73
N ARG A 456 14.32 -6.44 -11.54
CA ARG A 456 13.35 -6.05 -12.56
C ARG A 456 13.00 -7.22 -13.48
N ASP A 457 14.00 -7.94 -13.99
CA ASP A 457 13.76 -9.05 -14.92
C ASP A 457 13.11 -10.26 -14.24
N ILE A 458 13.45 -10.53 -12.98
CA ILE A 458 12.82 -11.60 -12.18
C ILE A 458 11.36 -11.29 -11.87
N LEU A 459 11.03 -10.03 -11.65
CA LEU A 459 9.66 -9.57 -11.41
C LEU A 459 8.86 -9.36 -12.71
N SER A 460 9.50 -9.45 -13.88
CA SER A 460 8.84 -9.19 -15.16
C SER A 460 8.08 -10.42 -15.68
N HIS A 461 6.74 -10.34 -15.68
CA HIS A 461 5.84 -11.22 -16.43
C HIS A 461 6.04 -11.08 -17.94
N TRP A 462 6.13 -9.84 -18.44
CA TRP A 462 6.52 -9.51 -19.81
C TRP A 462 7.78 -8.63 -19.82
N ARG A 463 8.86 -9.13 -20.43
CA ARG A 463 10.17 -8.46 -20.47
C ARG A 463 10.28 -7.21 -21.34
N ASP A 464 9.54 -7.11 -22.45
CA ASP A 464 9.62 -6.01 -23.42
C ASP A 464 8.22 -5.47 -23.80
N PRO A 465 7.41 -4.98 -22.84
CA PRO A 465 6.06 -4.49 -23.11
C PRO A 465 6.06 -3.15 -23.88
N ASP A 466 7.16 -2.40 -23.83
CA ASP A 466 7.41 -1.17 -24.58
C ASP A 466 7.33 -1.37 -26.10
N ARG A 467 7.57 -2.59 -26.61
CA ARG A 467 7.39 -2.93 -28.03
C ARG A 467 5.95 -2.76 -28.52
N LEU A 468 4.97 -2.80 -27.62
CA LEU A 468 3.57 -2.55 -27.96
C LEU A 468 3.27 -1.06 -28.18
N PHE A 469 4.12 -0.17 -27.66
CA PHE A 469 3.91 1.28 -27.67
C PHE A 469 5.12 2.01 -28.25
N PRO A 470 5.30 2.01 -29.59
CA PRO A 470 6.46 2.62 -30.24
C PRO A 470 6.63 4.09 -29.85
N GLY A 471 7.84 4.47 -29.41
CA GLY A 471 8.17 5.84 -29.03
C GLY A 471 7.94 6.18 -27.56
N ILE A 472 7.45 5.23 -26.75
CA ILE A 472 7.33 5.40 -25.30
C ILE A 472 8.55 4.75 -24.62
N GLU A 473 9.34 5.56 -23.93
CA GLU A 473 10.37 5.02 -23.03
C GLU A 473 9.72 4.45 -21.78
N GLU A 474 10.15 3.25 -21.39
CA GLU A 474 9.73 2.67 -20.13
C GLU A 474 10.22 3.55 -18.98
N PRO A 475 9.34 4.02 -18.10
CA PRO A 475 9.78 4.78 -16.95
C PRO A 475 10.61 3.91 -16.00
N VAL A 476 11.81 4.38 -15.67
CA VAL A 476 12.63 3.78 -14.62
C VAL A 476 12.09 4.26 -13.28
N GLY A 477 11.44 3.35 -12.55
CA GLY A 477 10.93 3.61 -11.19
C GLY A 477 12.05 4.00 -10.22
N GLU A 478 11.69 4.68 -9.13
CA GLU A 478 12.64 5.28 -8.19
C GLU A 478 13.56 4.26 -7.50
N ALA A 479 13.03 3.07 -7.18
CA ALA A 479 13.79 1.90 -6.70
C ALA A 479 14.97 1.49 -7.60
N TRP A 480 14.98 1.95 -8.86
CA TRP A 480 15.98 1.62 -9.86
C TRP A 480 16.81 2.83 -10.32
N ARG A 481 16.46 4.05 -9.91
CA ARG A 481 17.23 5.27 -10.26
C ARG A 481 18.60 5.29 -9.59
N HIS A 482 18.69 4.82 -8.33
CA HIS A 482 19.93 4.81 -7.54
C HIS A 482 21.02 3.85 -8.05
N THR A 483 20.76 3.05 -9.09
CA THR A 483 21.76 2.11 -9.65
C THR A 483 22.42 2.58 -10.95
N THR A 484 22.08 3.78 -11.45
CA THR A 484 22.75 4.38 -12.62
C THR A 484 23.94 5.26 -12.27
N ALA A 485 24.25 5.44 -10.98
CA ALA A 485 25.39 6.21 -10.49
C ALA A 485 26.55 5.32 -10.00
N LEU A 486 26.93 4.28 -10.76
CA LEU A 486 28.21 3.56 -10.61
C LEU A 486 28.81 3.19 -11.96
#